data_AF-A0A4R6MSH5-F1
#
_entry.id   AF-A0A4R6MSH5-F1
#
_cell.length_a   1.000
_cell.length_b   1.000
_cell.length_c   1.000
_cell.angle_alpha   90.00
_cell.angle_beta   90.00
_cell.angle_gamma   90.00
#
_symmetry.space_group_name_H-M   'P 1'
#
loop_
_entity.id
_entity.type
_entity.pdbx_description
1 polymer ?
#
loop_
_entity_poly.entity_id
_entity_poly.type
_entity_poly.pdbx_seq_one_letter_code
_entity_poly.pdbx_strand_id
1 'polypeptide(L)'
;MKKIFTTFAFVLVFLNSQYFIAQQINKSQTQQDIEFQKAEKETERTLAENHRKLDDRISELNRQQKELEKQKKEIESKKKSLSKSENNLKSTKDKISRLEHENQKLENKITTASISEEEIAKQKLKTKENEVSIQKLKLTQITQEKELEKAMSAL
;
A
#
# COMPACT_ATOMS: atom_id res chain seq x y z
N MET A 1 54.05 75.29 40.28
CA MET A 1 54.42 73.87 40.10
C MET A 1 53.30 72.88 40.40
N LYS A 2 52.57 72.96 41.54
CA LYS A 2 51.46 72.03 41.87
C LYS A 2 50.39 71.88 40.76
N LYS A 3 49.90 72.99 40.19
CA LYS A 3 48.86 72.95 39.13
C LYS A 3 49.31 72.19 37.87
N ILE A 4 50.57 72.36 37.43
CA ILE A 4 51.11 71.69 36.24
C ILE A 4 51.24 70.18 36.48
N PHE A 5 51.67 69.78 37.68
CA PHE A 5 51.79 68.37 38.05
C PHE A 5 50.41 67.68 38.13
N THR A 6 49.42 68.38 38.69
CA THR A 6 48.04 67.90 38.72
C THR A 6 47.46 67.77 37.31
N THR A 7 47.65 68.76 36.43
CA THR A 7 47.21 68.67 35.02
C THR A 7 47.87 67.51 34.29
N PHE A 8 49.17 67.30 34.49
CA PHE A 8 49.90 66.20 33.84
C PHE A 8 49.44 64.83 34.35
N ALA A 9 49.18 64.69 35.65
CA ALA A 9 48.61 63.48 36.23
C ALA A 9 47.20 63.19 35.68
N PHE A 10 46.36 64.22 35.52
CA PHE A 10 45.03 64.07 34.89
C PHE A 10 45.13 63.64 33.43
N VAL A 11 46.06 64.18 32.64
CA VAL A 11 46.27 63.77 31.24
C VAL A 11 46.72 62.31 31.16
N LEU A 12 47.64 61.88 32.02
CA LEU A 12 48.09 60.49 32.08
C LEU A 12 46.95 59.53 32.45
N VAL A 13 46.15 59.87 33.46
CA VAL A 13 44.97 59.04 33.84
C VAL A 13 43.95 58.99 32.71
N PHE A 14 43.72 60.12 32.03
CA PHE A 14 42.80 60.17 30.89
C PHE A 14 43.27 59.29 29.73
N LEU A 15 44.54 59.37 29.34
CA LEU A 15 45.11 58.54 28.26
C LEU A 15 45.06 57.03 28.59
N ASN A 16 45.32 56.65 29.85
CA ASN A 16 45.21 55.26 30.28
C ASN A 16 43.76 54.74 30.28
N SER A 17 42.79 55.59 30.64
CA SER A 17 41.37 55.22 30.58
C SER A 17 40.90 54.95 29.15
N GLN A 18 41.34 55.76 28.18
CA GLN A 18 40.99 55.56 26.76
C GLN A 18 41.58 54.26 26.21
N TYR A 19 42.81 53.89 26.59
CA TYR A 19 43.43 52.63 26.17
C TYR A 19 42.69 51.40 26.75
N PHE A 20 42.27 51.47 28.02
CA PHE A 20 41.48 50.41 28.65
C PHE A 20 40.09 50.25 27.99
N ILE A 21 39.40 51.38 27.72
CA ILE A 21 38.10 51.40 27.03
C ILE A 21 38.24 50.79 25.62
N ALA A 22 39.26 51.18 24.85
CA ALA A 22 39.50 50.64 23.52
C ALA A 22 39.82 49.13 23.53
N GLN A 23 40.60 48.64 24.50
CA GLN A 23 40.84 47.19 24.65
C GLN A 23 39.58 46.43 25.05
N GLN A 24 38.76 46.99 25.94
CA GLN A 24 37.53 46.36 26.41
C GLN A 24 36.50 46.26 25.28
N ILE A 25 36.33 47.32 24.48
CA ILE A 25 35.45 47.32 23.30
C ILE A 25 35.88 46.26 22.28
N ASN A 26 37.19 46.18 21.96
CA ASN A 26 37.68 45.19 21.00
C ASN A 26 37.48 43.74 21.49
N LYS A 27 37.76 43.46 22.77
CA LYS A 27 37.51 42.12 23.36
C LYS A 27 36.02 41.78 23.34
N SER A 28 35.16 42.75 23.67
CA SER A 28 33.70 42.56 23.63
C SER A 28 33.19 42.28 22.21
N GLN A 29 33.69 43.00 21.20
CA GLN A 29 33.32 42.79 19.81
C GLN A 29 33.78 41.41 19.31
N THR A 30 35.04 41.03 19.57
CA THR A 30 35.56 39.70 19.20
C THR A 30 34.77 38.57 19.87
N GLN A 31 34.36 38.76 21.13
CA GLN A 31 33.56 37.76 21.84
C GLN A 31 32.15 37.62 21.23
N GLN A 32 31.52 38.74 20.88
CA GLN A 32 30.23 38.75 20.18
C GLN A 32 30.32 38.08 18.80
N ASP A 33 31.39 38.33 18.04
CA ASP A 33 31.60 37.70 16.72
C ASP A 33 31.78 36.17 16.85
N ILE A 34 32.49 35.70 17.89
CA ILE A 34 32.67 34.27 18.17
C ILE A 34 31.33 33.63 18.56
N GLU A 35 30.52 34.28 19.37
CA GLU A 35 29.19 33.79 19.76
C GLU A 35 28.25 33.73 18.55
N PHE A 36 28.27 34.75 17.69
CA PHE A 36 27.51 34.76 16.44
C PHE A 36 27.92 33.63 15.51
N GLN A 37 29.22 33.44 15.27
CA GLN A 37 29.72 32.33 14.43
C GLN A 37 29.37 30.95 15.01
N LYS A 38 29.37 30.80 16.35
CA LYS A 38 28.94 29.55 16.99
C LYS A 38 27.45 29.29 16.77
N ALA A 39 26.61 30.32 16.94
CA ALA A 39 25.17 30.21 16.72
C ALA A 39 24.83 29.92 15.25
N GLU A 40 25.54 30.54 14.31
CA GLU A 40 25.41 30.26 12.87
C GLU A 40 25.79 28.81 12.56
N LYS A 41 26.95 28.34 13.05
CA LYS A 41 27.39 26.96 12.85
C LYS A 41 26.46 25.93 13.50
N GLU A 42 25.86 26.25 14.64
CA GLU A 42 24.84 25.40 15.28
C GLU A 42 23.54 25.36 14.47
N THR A 43 23.14 26.49 13.90
CA THR A 43 21.98 26.58 13.00
C THR A 43 22.22 25.76 11.73
N GLU A 44 23.40 25.89 11.09
CA GLU A 44 23.78 25.11 9.92
C GLU A 44 23.78 23.60 10.20
N ARG A 45 24.33 23.18 11.35
CA ARG A 45 24.30 21.78 11.77
C ARG A 45 22.88 21.27 11.95
N THR A 46 22.05 22.04 12.64
CA THR A 46 20.64 21.69 12.87
C THR A 46 19.89 21.58 11.54
N LEU A 47 20.12 22.50 10.61
CA LEU A 47 19.53 22.48 9.28
C LEU A 47 19.99 21.25 8.48
N ALA A 48 21.29 20.95 8.49
CA ALA A 48 21.85 19.77 7.82
C ALA A 48 21.29 18.45 8.41
N GLU A 49 21.16 18.36 9.74
CA GLU A 49 20.54 17.21 10.40
C GLU A 49 19.06 17.06 10.04
N ASN A 50 18.32 18.18 9.99
CA ASN A 50 16.92 18.16 9.59
C ASN A 50 16.75 17.75 8.13
N HIS A 51 17.59 18.23 7.22
CA HIS A 51 17.58 17.78 5.83
C HIS A 51 17.85 16.29 5.70
N ARG A 52 18.87 15.76 6.39
CA ARG A 52 19.13 14.31 6.42
C ARG A 52 17.94 13.51 6.94
N LYS A 53 17.32 13.94 8.03
CA LYS A 53 16.12 13.29 8.57
C LYS A 53 14.95 13.31 7.58
N LEU A 54 14.77 14.41 6.84
CA LEU A 54 13.76 14.51 5.80
C LEU A 54 14.06 13.57 4.63
N ASP A 55 15.30 13.50 4.16
CA ASP A 55 15.72 12.61 3.07
C ASP A 55 15.55 11.13 3.44
N ASP A 56 15.91 10.77 4.68
CA ASP A 56 15.68 9.43 5.23
C ASP A 56 14.18 9.10 5.26
N ARG A 57 13.36 10.07 5.69
CA ARG A 57 11.90 9.89 5.75
C ARG A 57 11.28 9.76 4.36
N ILE A 58 11.73 10.55 3.39
CA ILE A 58 11.30 10.46 2.00
C ILE A 58 11.67 9.09 1.41
N SER A 59 12.88 8.61 1.69
CA SER A 59 13.35 7.30 1.23
C SER A 59 12.52 6.16 1.80
N GLU A 60 12.20 6.21 3.09
CA GLU A 60 11.33 5.22 3.74
C GLU A 60 9.90 5.26 3.18
N LEU A 61 9.31 6.45 3.02
CA LEU A 61 7.99 6.60 2.42
C LEU A 61 7.94 6.06 0.99
N ASN A 62 8.97 6.32 0.18
CA ASN A 62 9.08 5.77 -1.18
C ASN A 62 9.15 4.24 -1.18
N ARG A 63 9.87 3.65 -0.22
CA ARG A 63 9.94 2.19 -0.06
C ARG A 63 8.57 1.62 0.33
N GLN A 64 7.89 2.25 1.27
CA GLN A 64 6.53 1.86 1.69
C GLN A 64 5.53 1.97 0.54
N GLN A 65 5.59 3.05 -0.25
CA GLN A 65 4.74 3.24 -1.41
C GLN A 65 4.94 2.14 -2.45
N LYS A 66 6.19 1.75 -2.73
CA LYS A 66 6.50 0.65 -3.65
C LYS A 66 5.97 -0.69 -3.15
N GLU A 67 6.06 -0.96 -1.86
CA GLU A 67 5.53 -2.19 -1.27
C GLU A 67 4.00 -2.21 -1.32
N LEU A 68 3.33 -1.10 -1.02
CA LEU A 68 1.88 -0.99 -1.16
C LEU A 68 1.42 -1.20 -2.60
N GLU A 69 2.12 -0.63 -3.58
CA GLU A 69 1.80 -0.82 -4.99
C GLU A 69 1.97 -2.29 -5.42
N LYS A 70 2.99 -2.98 -4.89
CA LYS A 70 3.18 -4.42 -5.11
C LYS A 70 2.03 -5.24 -4.53
N GLN A 71 1.64 -4.96 -3.29
CA GLN A 71 0.50 -5.62 -2.62
C GLN A 71 -0.81 -5.38 -3.36
N LYS A 72 -1.04 -4.15 -3.84
CA LYS A 72 -2.21 -3.81 -4.65
C LYS A 72 -2.29 -4.66 -5.92
N LYS A 73 -1.17 -4.80 -6.66
CA LYS A 73 -1.10 -5.64 -7.87
C LYS A 73 -1.35 -7.11 -7.56
N GLU A 74 -0.86 -7.61 -6.43
CA GLU A 74 -1.13 -8.98 -5.99
C GLU A 74 -2.62 -9.20 -5.72
N ILE A 75 -3.26 -8.28 -4.99
CA ILE A 75 -4.70 -8.34 -4.70
C ILE A 75 -5.54 -8.26 -5.99
N GLU A 76 -5.19 -7.38 -6.93
CA GLU A 76 -5.88 -7.28 -8.22
C GLU A 76 -5.78 -8.58 -9.03
N SER A 77 -4.60 -9.22 -9.03
CA SER A 77 -4.37 -10.51 -9.68
C SER A 77 -5.21 -11.63 -9.04
N LYS A 78 -5.25 -11.68 -7.71
CA LYS A 78 -6.08 -12.64 -6.95
C LYS A 78 -7.57 -12.43 -7.26
N LYS A 79 -8.04 -11.17 -7.25
CA LYS A 79 -9.43 -10.82 -7.58
C LYS A 79 -9.83 -11.23 -8.98
N LYS A 80 -8.96 -11.03 -9.97
CA LYS A 80 -9.21 -11.47 -11.35
C LYS A 80 -9.32 -12.99 -11.46
N SER A 81 -8.44 -13.71 -10.75
CA SER A 81 -8.49 -15.18 -10.69
C SER A 81 -9.75 -15.68 -10.00
N LEU A 82 -10.17 -15.04 -8.90
CA LEU A 82 -11.41 -15.34 -8.21
C LEU A 82 -12.62 -15.18 -9.13
N SER A 83 -12.73 -14.02 -9.81
CA SER A 83 -13.84 -13.75 -10.74
C SER A 83 -13.92 -14.77 -11.87
N LYS A 84 -12.77 -15.22 -12.40
CA LYS A 84 -12.75 -16.30 -13.40
C LYS A 84 -13.30 -17.62 -12.83
N SER A 85 -12.93 -17.96 -11.59
CA SER A 85 -13.42 -19.17 -10.92
C SER A 85 -14.94 -19.11 -10.69
N GLU A 86 -15.46 -17.98 -10.20
CA GLU A 86 -16.90 -17.75 -10.02
C GLU A 86 -17.68 -17.90 -11.33
N ASN A 87 -17.17 -17.32 -12.42
CA ASN A 87 -17.79 -17.43 -13.74
C ASN A 87 -17.80 -18.88 -14.27
N ASN A 88 -16.72 -19.62 -14.05
CA ASN A 88 -16.65 -21.03 -14.40
C ASN A 88 -17.68 -21.86 -13.61
N LEU A 89 -17.78 -21.63 -12.30
CA LEU A 89 -18.76 -22.28 -11.44
C LEU A 89 -20.19 -21.98 -11.90
N LYS A 90 -20.48 -20.71 -12.19
CA LYS A 90 -21.78 -20.29 -12.73
C LYS A 90 -22.10 -21.00 -14.05
N SER A 91 -21.14 -21.08 -14.97
CA SER A 91 -21.32 -21.80 -16.24
C SER A 91 -21.64 -23.28 -16.04
N THR A 92 -20.97 -23.94 -15.08
CA THR A 92 -21.26 -25.33 -14.73
C THR A 92 -22.68 -25.50 -14.18
N LYS A 93 -23.09 -24.62 -13.25
CA LYS A 93 -24.46 -24.60 -12.70
C LYS A 93 -25.51 -24.39 -13.79
N ASP A 94 -25.29 -23.45 -14.69
CA ASP A 94 -26.18 -23.17 -15.81
C ASP A 94 -26.32 -24.39 -16.75
N LYS A 95 -25.23 -25.13 -17.00
CA LYS A 95 -25.26 -26.38 -17.80
C LYS A 95 -26.04 -27.50 -17.10
N ILE A 96 -25.84 -27.68 -15.80
CA ILE A 96 -26.59 -28.68 -15.00
C ILE A 96 -28.09 -28.38 -15.08
N SER A 97 -28.48 -27.13 -14.83
CA SER A 97 -29.90 -26.72 -14.86
C SER A 97 -30.55 -26.96 -16.23
N ARG A 98 -29.83 -26.69 -17.33
CA ARG A 98 -30.32 -26.96 -18.69
C ARG A 98 -30.58 -28.44 -18.93
N LEU A 99 -29.64 -29.31 -18.55
CA LEU A 99 -29.80 -30.76 -18.70
C LEU A 99 -30.92 -31.31 -17.81
N GLU A 100 -31.05 -30.81 -16.58
CA GLU A 100 -32.15 -31.19 -15.68
C GLU A 100 -33.51 -30.81 -16.28
N HIS A 101 -33.62 -29.63 -16.89
CA HIS A 101 -34.83 -29.20 -17.57
C HIS A 101 -35.12 -30.00 -18.86
N GLU A 102 -34.08 -30.38 -19.62
CA GLU A 102 -34.21 -31.26 -20.78
C GLU A 102 -34.74 -32.64 -20.37
N ASN A 103 -34.21 -33.22 -19.29
CA ASN A 103 -34.69 -34.49 -18.74
C ASN A 103 -36.15 -34.40 -18.30
N GLN A 104 -36.55 -33.31 -17.65
CA GLN A 104 -37.96 -33.10 -17.29
C GLN A 104 -38.88 -33.08 -18.52
N LYS A 105 -38.44 -32.46 -19.63
CA LYS A 105 -39.19 -32.47 -20.89
C LYS A 105 -39.29 -33.86 -21.52
N LEU A 106 -38.19 -34.62 -21.50
CA LEU A 106 -38.16 -36.00 -21.99
C LEU A 106 -39.10 -36.90 -21.18
N GLU A 107 -39.05 -36.81 -19.85
CA GLU A 107 -39.94 -37.57 -18.96
C GLU A 107 -41.42 -37.21 -19.16
N ASN A 108 -41.73 -35.93 -19.34
CA ASN A 108 -43.09 -35.51 -19.68
C ASN A 108 -43.53 -36.13 -21.02
N LYS A 109 -42.67 -36.12 -22.05
CA LYS A 109 -42.99 -36.71 -23.35
C LYS A 109 -43.22 -38.23 -23.26
N ILE A 110 -42.42 -38.94 -22.47
CA ILE A 110 -42.58 -40.37 -22.21
C ILE A 110 -43.94 -40.66 -21.53
N THR A 111 -44.36 -39.79 -20.61
CA THR A 111 -45.54 -40.03 -19.77
C THR A 111 -46.85 -39.58 -20.44
N THR A 112 -46.82 -38.48 -21.20
CA THR A 112 -48.05 -37.85 -21.72
C THR A 112 -48.30 -38.06 -23.20
N ALA A 113 -47.30 -38.46 -23.99
CA ALA A 113 -47.48 -38.67 -25.43
C ALA A 113 -47.70 -40.15 -25.75
N SER A 114 -48.66 -40.46 -26.62
CA SER A 114 -48.80 -41.78 -27.23
C SER A 114 -47.73 -41.98 -28.30
N ILE A 115 -46.52 -42.32 -27.88
CA ILE A 115 -45.38 -42.66 -28.73
C ILE A 115 -45.10 -44.17 -28.71
N SER A 116 -44.40 -44.68 -29.73
CA SER A 116 -44.05 -46.10 -29.82
C SER A 116 -43.07 -46.53 -28.72
N GLU A 117 -43.04 -47.83 -28.40
CA GLU A 117 -42.12 -48.38 -27.39
C GLU A 117 -40.65 -48.13 -27.74
N GLU A 118 -40.28 -48.18 -29.02
CA GLU A 118 -38.93 -47.86 -29.48
C GLU A 118 -38.56 -46.39 -29.18
N GLU A 119 -39.49 -45.46 -29.41
CA GLU A 119 -39.28 -44.03 -29.16
C GLU A 119 -39.22 -43.75 -27.65
N ILE A 120 -39.99 -44.47 -26.82
CA ILE A 120 -39.87 -44.44 -25.36
C ILE A 120 -38.48 -44.90 -24.93
N ALA A 121 -37.99 -46.02 -25.48
CA ALA A 121 -36.67 -46.56 -25.14
C ALA A 121 -35.54 -45.57 -25.50
N LYS A 122 -35.63 -44.92 -26.67
CA LYS A 122 -34.68 -43.87 -27.09
C LYS A 122 -34.68 -42.67 -26.12
N GLN A 123 -35.84 -42.19 -25.72
CA GLN A 123 -35.96 -41.07 -24.79
C GLN A 123 -35.45 -41.43 -23.37
N LYS A 124 -35.69 -42.66 -22.91
CA LYS A 124 -35.12 -43.17 -21.65
C LYS A 124 -33.60 -43.26 -21.71
N LEU A 125 -33.04 -43.75 -22.81
CA LEU A 125 -31.59 -43.80 -23.00
C LEU A 125 -30.99 -42.38 -22.96
N LYS A 126 -31.60 -41.43 -23.68
CA LYS A 126 -31.16 -40.03 -23.67
C LYS A 126 -31.23 -39.41 -22.27
N THR A 127 -32.29 -39.70 -21.51
CA THR A 127 -32.44 -39.23 -20.13
C THR A 127 -31.32 -39.77 -19.25
N LYS A 128 -30.96 -41.05 -19.38
CA LYS A 128 -29.84 -41.68 -18.64
C LYS A 128 -28.48 -41.11 -19.04
N GLU A 129 -28.24 -40.84 -20.33
CA GLU A 129 -27.01 -40.17 -20.79
C GLU A 129 -26.86 -38.77 -20.19
N ASN A 130 -27.97 -38.01 -20.16
CA ASN A 130 -28.01 -36.69 -19.55
C ASN A 130 -27.82 -36.78 -18.02
N GLU A 131 -28.40 -37.78 -17.32
CA GLU A 131 -28.17 -38.01 -15.88
C GLU A 131 -26.68 -38.27 -15.58
N VAL A 132 -26.01 -39.11 -16.36
CA VAL A 132 -24.56 -39.35 -16.21
C VAL A 132 -23.77 -38.07 -16.43
N SER A 133 -24.15 -37.27 -17.43
CA SER A 133 -23.51 -35.98 -17.71
C SER A 133 -23.73 -34.98 -16.57
N ILE A 134 -24.93 -34.92 -16.00
CA ILE A 134 -25.26 -34.10 -14.82
C ILE A 134 -24.41 -34.52 -13.62
N GLN A 135 -24.27 -35.82 -13.34
CA GLN A 135 -23.45 -36.30 -12.23
C GLN A 135 -21.98 -35.90 -12.40
N LYS A 136 -21.41 -36.06 -13.60
CA LYS A 136 -20.05 -35.57 -13.90
C LYS A 136 -19.91 -34.07 -13.66
N LEU A 137 -20.89 -33.28 -14.11
CA LEU A 137 -20.89 -31.83 -13.90
C LEU A 137 -21.04 -31.46 -12.42
N LYS A 138 -21.84 -32.18 -11.62
CA LYS A 138 -21.97 -31.98 -10.17
C LYS A 138 -20.65 -32.25 -9.45
N LEU A 139 -19.89 -33.27 -9.85
CA LEU A 139 -18.55 -33.51 -9.33
C LEU A 139 -17.58 -32.37 -9.68
N THR A 140 -17.64 -31.87 -10.91
CA THR A 140 -16.89 -30.68 -11.33
C THR A 140 -17.30 -29.45 -10.52
N GLN A 141 -18.60 -29.24 -10.29
CA GLN A 141 -19.13 -28.13 -9.48
C GLN A 141 -18.59 -28.17 -8.06
N ILE A 142 -18.62 -29.33 -7.39
CA ILE A 142 -18.08 -29.49 -6.03
C ILE A 142 -16.58 -29.15 -5.99
N THR A 143 -15.84 -29.58 -7.01
CA THR A 143 -14.40 -29.29 -7.12
C THR A 143 -14.17 -27.78 -7.29
N GLN A 144 -14.93 -27.12 -8.16
CA GLN A 144 -14.89 -25.68 -8.37
C GLN A 144 -15.28 -24.89 -7.11
N GLU A 145 -16.29 -25.33 -6.36
CA GLU A 145 -16.71 -24.72 -5.10
C GLU A 145 -15.60 -24.82 -4.04
N LYS A 146 -14.96 -25.97 -3.92
CA LYS A 146 -13.82 -26.16 -2.99
C LYS A 146 -12.61 -25.31 -3.38
N GLU A 147 -12.31 -25.19 -4.67
CA GLU A 147 -11.23 -24.33 -5.16
C GLU A 147 -11.54 -22.86 -4.94
N LEU A 148 -12.81 -22.45 -5.14
CA LEU A 148 -13.27 -21.09 -4.90
C LEU A 148 -13.18 -20.73 -3.42
N GLU A 149 -13.62 -21.61 -2.52
CA GLU A 149 -13.52 -21.42 -1.07
C GLU A 149 -12.06 -21.23 -0.62
N LYS A 150 -11.14 -22.05 -1.15
CA LYS A 150 -9.70 -21.89 -0.91
C LYS A 150 -9.17 -20.57 -1.44
N ALA A 151 -9.57 -20.16 -2.64
CA ALA A 151 -9.15 -18.90 -3.24
C ALA A 151 -9.66 -17.70 -2.44
N MET A 152 -10.90 -17.76 -1.95
CA MET A 152 -11.48 -16.73 -1.08
C MET A 152 -10.77 -16.63 0.26
N SER A 153 -10.34 -17.77 0.83
CA SER A 153 -9.60 -17.80 2.11
C SER A 153 -8.16 -17.29 2.00
N ALA A 154 -7.61 -17.20 0.79
CA ALA A 154 -6.24 -16.76 0.51
C ALA A 154 -6.12 -15.28 0.07
N LEU A 155 -7.26 -14.59 0.01
CA LEU A 155 -7.38 -13.15 -0.20
C LEU A 155 -7.28 -12.41 1.13
#